data_AF-A0A328AAX7-F1
#
_entry.id   AF-A0A328AAX7-F1
#
_cell.length_a   1.000
_cell.length_b   1.000
_cell.length_c   1.000
_cell.angle_alpha   90.00
_cell.angle_beta   90.00
_cell.angle_gamma   90.00
#
_symmetry.space_group_name_H-M   'P 1'
#
loop_
_entity.id
_entity.type
_entity.pdbx_description
1 polymer ?
#
loop_
_entity_poly.entity_id
_entity_poly.type
_entity_poly.pdbx_seq_one_letter_code
_entity_poly.pdbx_strand_id
1 'polypeptide(L)'
;MTSVAEIVAQQEEGLALLFERGLELALQVQADAMAAGTPDERARLALSFQRLSRSVRQTAALRTKLAAEAGRAERSEGAEVIQLHKVRVERRKDEVRAAVRRLIWTEAEGEAMAEDLKGDLEDLLEGEGLSEAFASEALETQVQRILDMLGIVPPGQGGEQAMPTEGVEACEPDRPAPQPPLRDSSPSGGALEGESFPRDNRDDGYWNST
;
A
#
# COMPACT_ATOMS: atom_id res chain seq x y z
N MET A 1 -16.34 -0.97 -24.16
CA MET A 1 -16.12 -2.04 -23.15
C MET A 1 -16.64 -1.47 -21.85
N THR A 2 -17.65 -2.10 -21.25
CA THR A 2 -18.22 -1.67 -19.96
C THR A 2 -17.16 -1.84 -18.88
N SER A 3 -16.97 -0.84 -18.03
CA SER A 3 -15.98 -0.91 -16.94
C SER A 3 -16.42 -1.90 -15.86
N VAL A 4 -15.47 -2.43 -15.07
CA VAL A 4 -15.80 -3.35 -13.97
C VAL A 4 -16.71 -2.67 -12.95
N ALA A 5 -16.48 -1.39 -12.65
CA ALA A 5 -17.32 -0.60 -11.76
C ALA A 5 -18.77 -0.46 -12.28
N GLU A 6 -18.94 -0.24 -13.58
CA GLU A 6 -20.26 -0.21 -14.22
C GLU A 6 -20.98 -1.56 -14.14
N ILE A 7 -20.25 -2.67 -14.32
CA ILE A 7 -20.83 -4.03 -14.19
C ILE A 7 -21.31 -4.28 -12.75
N VAL A 8 -20.51 -3.91 -11.75
CA VAL A 8 -20.87 -4.07 -10.33
C VAL A 8 -22.08 -3.23 -9.96
N ALA A 9 -22.12 -1.96 -10.39
CA ALA A 9 -23.26 -1.08 -10.16
C ALA A 9 -24.54 -1.63 -10.81
N GLN A 10 -24.45 -2.11 -12.06
CA GLN A 10 -25.58 -2.72 -12.76
C GLN A 10 -26.08 -4.00 -12.08
N GLN A 11 -25.17 -4.82 -11.53
CA GLN A 11 -25.54 -6.00 -10.75
C GLN A 11 -26.23 -5.65 -9.43
N GLU A 12 -25.76 -4.62 -8.73
CA GLU A 12 -26.36 -4.15 -7.47
C GLU A 12 -27.78 -3.60 -7.70
N GLU A 13 -27.96 -2.79 -8.74
CA GLU A 13 -29.27 -2.30 -9.18
C GLU A 13 -30.21 -3.46 -9.56
N GLY A 14 -29.71 -4.43 -10.33
CA GLY A 14 -30.48 -5.61 -10.70
C GLY A 14 -30.92 -6.45 -9.49
N LEU A 15 -30.04 -6.62 -8.49
CA LEU A 15 -30.37 -7.34 -7.26
C LEU A 15 -31.35 -6.55 -6.37
N ALA A 16 -31.26 -5.22 -6.35
CA ALA A 16 -32.22 -4.36 -5.65
C ALA A 16 -33.61 -4.50 -6.27
N LEU A 17 -33.71 -4.38 -7.59
CA LEU A 17 -34.96 -4.54 -8.32
C LEU A 17 -35.55 -5.95 -8.12
N LEU A 18 -34.73 -7.01 -8.21
CA LEU A 18 -35.18 -8.38 -7.98
C LEU A 18 -35.71 -8.58 -6.56
N PHE A 19 -35.05 -7.99 -5.55
CA PHE A 19 -35.50 -8.05 -4.17
C PHE A 19 -36.86 -7.36 -4.00
N GLU A 20 -37.01 -6.14 -4.52
CA GLU A 20 -38.26 -5.36 -4.44
C GLU A 20 -39.42 -6.10 -5.10
N ARG A 21 -39.24 -6.54 -6.35
CA ARG A 21 -40.27 -7.27 -7.10
C ARG A 21 -40.58 -8.63 -6.50
N GLY A 22 -39.56 -9.32 -5.99
CA GLY A 22 -39.74 -10.59 -5.29
C GLY A 22 -40.53 -10.44 -4.00
N LEU A 23 -40.29 -9.37 -3.24
CA LEU A 23 -41.03 -9.06 -2.02
C LEU A 23 -42.47 -8.67 -2.32
N GLU A 24 -42.70 -7.79 -3.30
CA GLU A 24 -44.03 -7.40 -3.78
C GLU A 24 -44.85 -8.64 -4.18
N LEU A 25 -44.27 -9.54 -4.99
CA LEU A 25 -44.92 -10.78 -5.40
C LEU A 25 -45.21 -11.71 -4.21
N ALA A 26 -44.27 -11.84 -3.27
CA ALA A 26 -44.49 -12.66 -2.07
C ALA A 26 -45.66 -12.14 -1.24
N LEU A 27 -45.77 -10.82 -1.05
CA LEU A 27 -46.88 -10.20 -0.33
C LEU A 27 -48.22 -10.40 -1.04
N GLN A 28 -48.24 -10.30 -2.37
CA GLN A 28 -49.45 -10.57 -3.15
C GLN A 28 -49.90 -12.04 -3.01
N VAL A 29 -48.98 -13.01 -3.16
CA VAL A 29 -49.30 -14.44 -3.01
C VAL A 29 -49.80 -14.76 -1.61
N GLN A 30 -49.29 -14.07 -0.58
CA GLN A 30 -49.80 -14.19 0.77
C GLN A 30 -51.24 -13.69 0.87
N ALA A 31 -51.55 -12.52 0.31
CA ALA A 31 -52.90 -11.98 0.30
C ALA A 31 -53.89 -12.92 -0.42
N ASP A 32 -53.48 -13.47 -1.57
CA ASP A 32 -54.28 -14.44 -2.33
C ASP A 32 -54.50 -15.73 -1.53
N ALA A 33 -53.49 -16.23 -0.82
CA ALA A 33 -53.62 -17.39 0.04
C ALA A 33 -54.65 -17.18 1.16
N MET A 34 -54.68 -15.97 1.73
CA MET A 34 -55.64 -15.60 2.78
C MET A 34 -57.07 -15.45 2.24
N ALA A 35 -57.22 -15.02 0.98
CA ALA A 35 -58.51 -14.88 0.31
C ALA A 35 -59.06 -16.20 -0.29
N ALA A 36 -58.21 -17.23 -0.43
CA ALA A 36 -58.57 -18.49 -1.07
C ALA A 36 -59.77 -19.17 -0.39
N GLY A 37 -60.77 -19.51 -1.20
CA GLY A 37 -62.05 -20.10 -0.75
C GLY A 37 -61.96 -21.59 -0.43
N THR A 38 -60.90 -22.28 -0.87
CA THR A 38 -60.71 -23.71 -0.63
C THR A 38 -59.41 -24.00 0.15
N PRO A 39 -59.39 -25.04 1.01
CA PRO A 39 -58.18 -25.45 1.71
C PRO A 39 -57.02 -25.85 0.78
N ASP A 40 -57.31 -26.52 -0.34
CA ASP A 40 -56.30 -27.00 -1.29
C ASP A 40 -55.60 -25.84 -2.02
N GLU A 41 -56.37 -24.83 -2.44
CA GLU A 41 -55.83 -23.62 -3.06
C GLU A 41 -54.94 -22.84 -2.09
N ARG A 42 -55.41 -22.67 -0.84
CA ARG A 42 -54.65 -22.04 0.23
C ARG A 42 -53.32 -22.74 0.48
N ALA A 43 -53.31 -24.08 0.53
CA ALA A 43 -52.10 -24.86 0.73
C ALA A 43 -51.09 -24.66 -0.42
N ARG A 44 -51.56 -24.62 -1.68
CA ARG A 44 -50.69 -24.36 -2.84
C ARG A 44 -50.08 -22.96 -2.80
N LEU A 45 -50.88 -21.93 -2.53
CA LEU A 45 -50.40 -20.55 -2.45
C LEU A 45 -49.43 -20.35 -1.27
N ALA A 46 -49.67 -20.98 -0.13
CA ALA A 46 -48.75 -20.95 1.01
C ALA A 46 -47.37 -21.56 0.68
N LEU A 47 -47.32 -22.66 -0.08
CA LEU A 47 -46.06 -23.24 -0.54
C LEU A 47 -45.32 -22.31 -1.51
N SER A 48 -46.04 -21.68 -2.43
CA SER A 48 -45.46 -20.68 -3.34
C SER A 48 -44.90 -19.49 -2.56
N PHE A 49 -45.64 -18.96 -1.59
CA PHE A 49 -45.19 -17.89 -0.69
C PHE A 49 -43.90 -18.26 0.05
N GLN A 50 -43.81 -19.48 0.61
CA GLN A 50 -42.62 -19.93 1.31
C GLN A 50 -41.38 -19.96 0.40
N ARG A 51 -41.54 -20.43 -0.84
CA ARG A 51 -40.45 -20.46 -1.84
C ARG A 51 -40.00 -19.05 -2.24
N LEU A 52 -40.95 -18.15 -2.52
CA LEU A 52 -40.66 -16.75 -2.81
C LEU A 52 -39.94 -16.08 -1.64
N SER A 53 -40.45 -16.25 -0.42
CA SER A 53 -39.85 -15.71 0.80
C SER A 53 -38.43 -16.22 1.06
N ARG A 54 -38.13 -17.49 0.69
CA ARG A 54 -36.76 -18.01 0.74
C ARG A 54 -35.87 -17.32 -0.28
N SER A 55 -36.33 -17.18 -1.52
CA SER A 55 -35.58 -16.49 -2.58
C SER A 55 -35.29 -15.03 -2.21
N VAL A 56 -36.28 -14.28 -1.71
CA VAL A 56 -36.12 -12.89 -1.25
C VAL A 56 -35.09 -12.77 -0.14
N ARG A 57 -35.11 -13.68 0.86
CA ARG A 57 -34.10 -13.70 1.93
C ARG A 57 -32.71 -14.02 1.41
N GLN A 58 -32.58 -14.92 0.44
CA GLN A 58 -31.29 -15.23 -0.19
C GLN A 58 -30.73 -14.02 -0.94
N THR A 59 -31.56 -13.32 -1.70
CA THR A 59 -31.17 -12.07 -2.39
C THR A 59 -30.75 -11.00 -1.39
N ALA A 60 -31.50 -10.80 -0.30
CA ALA A 60 -31.13 -9.85 0.75
C ALA A 60 -29.78 -10.20 1.40
N ALA A 61 -29.57 -11.47 1.76
CA ALA A 61 -28.32 -11.95 2.34
C ALA A 61 -27.13 -11.73 1.39
N LEU A 62 -27.33 -11.98 0.09
CA LEU A 62 -26.30 -11.74 -0.93
C LEU A 62 -25.95 -10.26 -1.03
N ARG A 63 -26.94 -9.35 -1.07
CA ARG A 63 -26.70 -7.90 -1.08
C ARG A 63 -25.90 -7.44 0.13
N THR A 64 -26.28 -7.88 1.34
CA THR A 64 -25.54 -7.55 2.56
C THR A 64 -24.10 -8.06 2.50
N LYS A 65 -23.87 -9.26 1.97
CA LYS A 65 -22.53 -9.83 1.80
C LYS A 65 -21.67 -8.99 0.83
N LEU A 66 -22.23 -8.61 -0.33
CA LEU A 66 -21.53 -7.80 -1.33
C LEU A 66 -21.18 -6.41 -0.77
N ALA A 67 -22.10 -5.76 -0.05
CA ALA A 67 -21.82 -4.48 0.60
C ALA A 67 -20.70 -4.58 1.64
N ALA A 68 -20.66 -5.66 2.43
CA ALA A 68 -19.58 -5.91 3.38
C ALA A 68 -18.23 -6.20 2.69
N GLU A 69 -18.24 -6.86 1.53
CA GLU A 69 -17.04 -7.11 0.72
C GLU A 69 -16.50 -5.82 0.11
N ALA A 70 -17.35 -4.96 -0.45
CA ALA A 70 -16.97 -3.65 -0.97
C ALA A 70 -16.30 -2.79 0.11
N GLY A 71 -16.92 -2.69 1.29
CA GLY A 71 -16.33 -1.94 2.41
C GLY A 71 -15.04 -2.56 2.98
N ARG A 72 -14.78 -3.86 2.75
CA ARG A 72 -13.48 -4.47 3.07
C ARG A 72 -12.42 -4.13 2.03
N ALA A 73 -12.78 -4.18 0.74
CA ALA A 73 -11.89 -3.85 -0.36
C ALA A 73 -11.39 -2.39 -0.27
N GLU A 74 -12.28 -1.44 -0.01
CA GLU A 74 -11.93 -0.03 0.17
C GLU A 74 -10.93 0.18 1.32
N ARG A 75 -11.10 -0.55 2.44
CA ARG A 75 -10.18 -0.49 3.58
C ARG A 75 -8.82 -1.09 3.25
N SER A 76 -8.76 -2.21 2.51
CA SER A 76 -7.49 -2.81 2.10
C SER A 76 -6.74 -1.93 1.10
N GLU A 77 -7.44 -1.37 0.10
CA GLU A 77 -6.82 -0.47 -0.88
C GLU A 77 -6.27 0.78 -0.20
N GLY A 78 -7.04 1.39 0.72
CA GLY A 78 -6.55 2.52 1.52
C GLY A 78 -5.33 2.16 2.36
N ALA A 79 -5.32 0.98 2.98
CA ALA A 79 -4.17 0.51 3.76
C ALA A 79 -2.92 0.28 2.87
N GLU A 80 -3.09 -0.32 1.69
CA GLU A 80 -1.99 -0.53 0.74
C GLU A 80 -1.39 0.79 0.24
N VAL A 81 -2.23 1.78 -0.08
CA VAL A 81 -1.76 3.11 -0.49
C VAL A 81 -0.95 3.77 0.63
N ILE A 82 -1.44 3.70 1.88
CA ILE A 82 -0.72 4.23 3.05
C ILE A 82 0.63 3.52 3.25
N GLN A 83 0.67 2.18 3.12
CA GLN A 83 1.90 1.41 3.25
C GLN A 83 2.91 1.76 2.16
N LEU A 84 2.48 1.84 0.90
CA LEU A 84 3.34 2.23 -0.22
C LEU A 84 3.89 3.65 -0.04
N HIS A 85 3.07 4.58 0.44
CA HIS A 85 3.51 5.94 0.76
C HIS A 85 4.57 5.93 1.87
N LYS A 86 4.33 5.20 2.97
CA LYS A 86 5.29 5.05 4.06
C LYS A 86 6.64 4.50 3.58
N VAL A 87 6.62 3.45 2.75
CA VAL A 87 7.84 2.87 2.17
C VAL A 87 8.60 3.88 1.31
N ARG A 88 7.89 4.70 0.52
CA ARG A 88 8.51 5.76 -0.29
C ARG A 88 9.15 6.85 0.57
N VAL A 89 8.45 7.30 1.61
CA VAL A 89 8.97 8.30 2.56
C VAL A 89 10.21 7.78 3.27
N GLU A 90 10.20 6.55 3.78
CA GLU A 90 11.37 5.98 4.48
C GLU A 90 12.57 5.82 3.54
N ARG A 91 12.36 5.30 2.31
CA ARG A 91 13.43 5.26 1.32
C ARG A 91 14.00 6.65 1.03
N ARG A 92 13.14 7.65 0.98
CA ARG A 92 13.55 9.03 0.74
C ARG A 92 14.35 9.60 1.91
N LYS A 93 13.94 9.34 3.16
CA LYS A 93 14.72 9.69 4.34
C LYS A 93 16.11 9.08 4.28
N ASP A 94 16.22 7.81 3.87
CA ASP A 94 17.52 7.14 3.71
C ASP A 94 18.42 7.84 2.68
N GLU A 95 17.87 8.24 1.53
CA GLU A 95 18.58 8.98 0.47
C GLU A 95 19.13 10.32 1.00
N VAL A 96 18.28 11.11 1.65
CA VAL A 96 18.64 12.43 2.21
C VAL A 96 19.65 12.28 3.34
N ARG A 97 19.40 11.35 4.27
CA ARG A 97 20.28 11.02 5.39
C ARG A 97 21.67 10.66 4.90
N ALA A 98 21.77 9.82 3.87
CA ALA A 98 23.06 9.41 3.30
C ALA A 98 23.80 10.60 2.67
N ALA A 99 23.10 11.53 2.01
CA ALA A 99 23.70 12.72 1.44
C ALA A 99 24.21 13.69 2.52
N VAL A 100 23.37 14.02 3.51
CA VAL A 100 23.71 14.98 4.57
C VAL A 100 24.78 14.44 5.51
N ARG A 101 24.75 13.15 5.89
CA ARG A 101 25.78 12.57 6.77
C ARG A 101 27.18 12.60 6.15
N ARG A 102 27.31 12.51 4.83
CA ARG A 102 28.60 12.66 4.15
C ARG A 102 29.17 14.08 4.32
N LEU A 103 28.29 15.09 4.33
CA LEU A 103 28.68 16.50 4.53
C LEU A 103 28.96 16.81 6.00
N ILE A 104 28.17 16.26 6.94
CA ILE A 104 28.47 16.37 8.37
C ILE A 104 29.89 15.84 8.67
N TRP A 105 30.27 14.70 8.07
CA TRP A 105 31.60 14.13 8.24
C TRP A 105 32.73 15.05 7.75
N THR A 106 32.51 15.87 6.72
CA THR A 106 33.53 16.78 6.19
C THR A 106 33.60 18.10 6.95
N GLU A 107 32.45 18.62 7.41
CA GLU A 107 32.34 19.97 8.00
C GLU A 107 32.40 20.00 9.53
N ALA A 108 32.09 18.91 10.22
CA ALA A 108 32.08 18.92 11.69
C ALA A 108 33.49 18.99 12.29
N GLU A 109 33.72 19.95 13.20
CA GLU A 109 34.97 20.10 13.94
C GLU A 109 35.05 19.11 15.12
N GLY A 110 34.98 17.81 14.82
CA GLY A 110 35.15 16.71 15.77
C GLY A 110 33.90 15.85 15.99
N GLU A 111 34.12 14.70 16.64
CA GLU A 111 33.12 13.62 16.75
C GLU A 111 31.86 14.05 17.53
N ALA A 112 32.02 14.84 18.61
CA ALA A 112 30.89 15.28 19.43
C ALA A 112 29.91 16.15 18.64
N MET A 113 30.42 17.12 17.89
CA MET A 113 29.61 17.97 17.02
C MET A 113 28.95 17.16 15.88
N ALA A 114 29.68 16.18 15.33
CA ALA A 114 29.13 15.30 14.30
C ALA A 114 27.97 14.44 14.81
N GLU A 115 28.02 13.94 16.05
CA GLU A 115 26.92 13.19 16.66
C GLU A 115 25.71 14.07 16.95
N ASP A 116 25.91 15.29 17.48
CA ASP A 116 24.82 16.24 17.72
C ASP A 116 24.07 16.57 16.42
N LEU A 117 24.80 16.90 15.34
CA LEU A 117 24.21 17.18 14.02
C LEU A 117 23.50 15.96 13.39
N LYS A 118 23.97 14.73 13.68
CA LYS A 118 23.27 13.50 13.25
C LYS A 118 21.94 13.35 13.99
N GLY A 119 21.89 13.67 15.28
CA GLY A 119 20.66 13.69 16.06
C GLY A 119 19.65 14.69 15.51
N ASP A 120 20.08 15.93 15.32
CA ASP A 120 19.24 17.00 14.74
C ASP A 120 18.72 16.64 13.33
N LEU A 121 19.55 15.97 12.52
CA LEU A 121 19.14 15.46 11.21
C LEU A 121 18.03 14.41 11.29
N GLU A 122 18.07 13.47 12.24
CA GLU A 122 17.00 12.48 12.37
C GLU A 122 15.68 13.14 12.80
N ASP A 123 15.72 14.05 13.77
CA ASP A 123 14.54 14.78 14.22
C ASP A 123 13.90 15.61 13.08
N LEU A 124 14.74 16.28 12.28
CA LEU A 124 14.28 17.03 11.10
C LEU A 124 13.68 16.10 10.03
N LEU A 125 14.29 14.95 9.76
CA LEU A 125 13.77 13.98 8.79
C LEU A 125 12.45 13.35 9.26
N GLU A 126 12.30 13.10 10.56
CA GLU A 126 11.04 12.63 11.14
C GLU A 126 9.93 13.66 10.96
N GLY A 127 10.21 14.94 11.26
CA GLY A 127 9.26 16.03 11.10
C GLY A 127 8.89 16.30 9.63
N GLU A 128 9.88 16.41 8.74
CA GLU A 128 9.63 16.66 7.32
C GLU A 128 8.93 15.47 6.64
N GLY A 129 9.21 14.24 7.06
CA GLY A 129 8.59 13.03 6.53
C GLY A 129 7.07 12.94 6.72
N LEU A 130 6.48 13.81 7.54
CA LEU A 130 5.03 13.95 7.70
C LEU A 130 4.38 14.75 6.57
N SER A 131 5.16 15.48 5.77
CA SER A 131 4.67 16.25 4.63
C SER A 131 4.38 15.36 3.42
N GLU A 132 3.21 15.50 2.82
CA GLU A 132 2.84 14.75 1.61
C GLU A 132 3.78 15.01 0.42
N ALA A 133 4.40 16.19 0.37
CA ALA A 133 5.33 16.58 -0.68
C ALA A 133 6.76 16.03 -0.50
N PHE A 134 7.07 15.48 0.68
CA PHE A 134 8.42 15.05 1.05
C PHE A 134 9.02 14.03 0.06
N ALA A 135 8.19 13.09 -0.40
CA ALA A 135 8.62 12.02 -1.30
C ALA A 135 8.66 12.42 -2.79
N SER A 136 8.13 13.58 -3.16
CA SER A 136 8.02 14.05 -4.55
C SER A 136 8.93 15.23 -4.89
N GLU A 137 9.48 15.91 -3.87
CA GLU A 137 10.43 17.01 -4.04
C GLU A 137 11.75 16.53 -4.69
N ALA A 138 12.50 17.43 -5.32
CA ALA A 138 13.83 17.14 -5.83
C ALA A 138 14.82 16.92 -4.67
N LEU A 139 15.71 15.93 -4.79
CA LEU A 139 16.59 15.50 -3.69
C LEU A 139 17.53 16.62 -3.28
N GLU A 140 18.05 17.33 -4.25
CA GLU A 140 19.02 18.40 -4.08
C GLU A 140 18.39 19.60 -3.34
N THR A 141 17.13 19.94 -3.66
CA THR A 141 16.39 21.00 -2.98
C THR A 141 16.15 20.66 -1.51
N GLN A 142 15.79 19.42 -1.25
CA GLN A 142 15.53 18.92 0.08
C GLN A 142 16.81 18.83 0.93
N VAL A 143 17.89 18.31 0.35
CA VAL A 143 19.21 18.28 1.00
C VAL A 143 19.69 19.69 1.31
N GLN A 144 19.58 20.64 0.38
CA GLN A 144 19.98 22.03 0.61
C GLN A 144 19.17 22.66 1.75
N ARG A 145 17.83 22.50 1.73
CA ARG A 145 16.97 23.02 2.81
C ARG A 145 17.37 22.45 4.17
N ILE A 146 17.67 21.16 4.25
CA ILE A 146 18.07 20.51 5.50
C ILE A 146 19.45 20.99 5.96
N LEU A 147 20.40 21.20 5.05
CA LEU A 147 21.69 21.79 5.39
C LEU A 147 21.55 23.22 5.91
N ASP A 148 20.68 24.03 5.30
CA ASP A 148 20.39 25.39 5.76
C ASP A 148 19.79 25.40 7.18
N MET A 149 18.90 24.44 7.48
CA MET A 149 18.31 24.28 8.82
C MET A 149 19.35 23.82 9.87
N LEU A 150 20.29 22.96 9.47
CA LEU A 150 21.40 22.51 10.31
C LEU A 150 22.53 23.55 10.43
N GLY A 151 22.49 24.64 9.65
CA GLY A 151 23.54 25.65 9.62
C GLY A 151 24.86 25.19 8.97
N ILE A 152 24.82 24.14 8.14
CA ILE A 152 26.00 23.59 7.46
C ILE A 152 26.13 24.25 6.09
N VAL A 153 27.26 24.91 5.83
CA VAL A 153 27.55 25.52 4.52
C VAL A 153 28.17 24.45 3.61
N PRO A 154 27.59 24.15 2.43
CA PRO A 154 28.17 23.16 1.54
C PRO A 154 29.50 23.66 0.93
N PRO A 155 30.51 22.77 0.76
CA PRO A 155 31.78 23.14 0.17
C PRO A 155 31.58 23.61 -1.28
N GLY A 156 32.01 24.84 -1.58
CA GLY A 156 31.93 25.45 -2.92
C GLY A 156 30.93 26.60 -3.07
N GLN A 157 30.10 26.91 -2.06
CA GLN A 157 29.27 28.13 -2.05
C GLN A 157 29.88 29.29 -1.24
N GLY A 158 30.93 29.03 -0.47
CA GLY A 158 31.81 30.07 0.06
C GLY A 158 32.59 30.68 -1.09
N GLY A 159 32.20 31.85 -1.56
CA GLY A 159 32.85 32.54 -2.67
C GLY A 159 34.33 32.76 -2.42
N GLU A 160 35.18 31.91 -2.99
CA GLU A 160 36.56 32.26 -3.28
C GLU A 160 36.54 33.31 -4.40
N GLN A 161 36.75 34.56 -4.00
CA GLN A 161 37.33 35.56 -4.88
C GLN A 161 38.56 34.95 -5.54
N ALA A 162 38.44 34.67 -6.83
CA ALA A 162 39.54 34.21 -7.66
C ALA A 162 40.68 35.25 -7.63
N MET A 163 41.69 34.96 -6.82
CA MET A 163 43.01 35.54 -7.01
C MET A 163 43.58 34.92 -8.31
N PRO A 164 43.97 35.72 -9.31
CA PRO A 164 44.60 35.19 -10.52
C PRO A 164 45.99 34.67 -10.15
N THR A 165 46.16 33.35 -10.10
CA THR A 165 47.48 32.72 -10.06
C THR A 165 48.00 32.59 -11.50
N GLU A 166 48.87 33.53 -11.85
CA GLU A 166 49.75 33.43 -13.02
C GLU A 166 50.67 32.21 -12.87
N GLY A 167 50.61 31.32 -13.86
CA GLY A 167 51.76 30.63 -14.45
C GLY A 167 52.46 29.55 -13.63
N VAL A 168 52.16 28.27 -13.92
CA VAL A 168 53.20 27.25 -14.04
C VAL A 168 52.88 26.30 -15.21
N GLU A 169 53.86 26.21 -16.08
CA GLU A 169 54.02 25.41 -17.29
C GLU A 169 53.90 23.89 -17.08
N ALA A 170 53.58 23.22 -18.18
CA ALA A 170 53.29 21.80 -18.34
C ALA A 170 54.38 20.83 -17.85
N CYS A 171 53.95 19.65 -17.37
CA CYS A 171 54.66 18.39 -17.59
C CYS A 171 53.72 17.17 -17.40
N GLU A 172 53.21 16.64 -18.50
CA GLU A 172 52.76 15.24 -18.64
C GLU A 172 54.02 14.34 -18.72
N PRO A 173 54.02 13.14 -18.12
CA PRO A 173 53.58 11.99 -18.91
C PRO A 173 52.90 10.84 -18.13
N ASP A 174 51.89 10.28 -18.79
CA ASP A 174 51.70 8.85 -19.09
C ASP A 174 51.90 7.83 -17.95
N ARG A 175 50.78 7.35 -17.39
CA ARG A 175 50.72 6.10 -16.61
C ARG A 175 49.59 5.19 -17.12
N PRO A 176 49.90 3.94 -17.50
CA PRO A 176 48.93 3.01 -18.06
C PRO A 176 47.98 2.43 -16.99
N ALA A 177 46.74 2.21 -17.41
CA ALA A 177 45.64 1.72 -16.59
C ALA A 177 45.88 0.29 -16.03
N PRO A 178 45.47 0.00 -14.77
CA PRO A 178 45.41 -1.37 -14.27
C PRO A 178 44.20 -2.11 -14.85
N GLN A 179 44.47 -3.28 -15.45
CA GLN A 179 43.44 -4.21 -15.94
C GLN A 179 42.68 -4.86 -14.76
N PRO A 180 41.36 -5.09 -14.88
CA PRO A 180 40.61 -5.89 -13.92
C PRO A 180 40.86 -7.40 -14.15
N PRO A 181 41.04 -8.22 -13.09
CA PRO A 181 41.17 -9.67 -13.24
C PRO A 181 39.84 -10.35 -13.58
N LEU A 182 40.01 -11.48 -14.29
CA LEU A 182 39.01 -12.37 -14.84
C LEU A 182 37.91 -12.78 -13.86
N ARG A 183 36.67 -12.79 -14.37
CA ARG A 183 35.53 -13.50 -13.81
C ARG A 183 35.73 -15.00 -13.99
N ASP A 184 36.00 -15.72 -12.90
CA ASP A 184 35.77 -17.15 -12.87
C ASP A 184 34.29 -17.43 -12.60
N SER A 185 33.75 -18.27 -13.47
CA SER A 185 32.42 -18.86 -13.39
C SER A 185 32.41 -19.91 -12.29
N SER A 186 31.38 -19.91 -11.46
CA SER A 186 31.01 -21.08 -10.64
C SER A 186 29.50 -21.14 -10.51
N PRO A 187 28.83 -22.04 -11.27
CA PRO A 187 27.48 -22.46 -10.98
C PRO A 187 27.56 -23.64 -10.02
N SER A 188 27.31 -23.41 -8.72
CA SER A 188 27.07 -24.52 -7.79
C SER A 188 25.58 -24.67 -7.58
N GLY A 189 25.03 -25.73 -8.18
CA GLY A 189 23.73 -26.27 -7.82
C GLY A 189 23.70 -26.71 -6.36
N GLY A 190 22.51 -26.70 -5.77
CA GLY A 190 22.30 -27.13 -4.40
C GLY A 190 20.82 -27.18 -4.04
N ALA A 191 20.25 -28.36 -4.26
CA ALA A 191 19.16 -28.98 -3.49
C ALA A 191 17.82 -28.25 -3.33
N LEU A 192 16.88 -28.71 -4.15
CA LEU A 192 15.48 -28.89 -3.80
C LEU A 192 15.36 -29.93 -2.67
N GLU A 193 15.10 -29.56 -1.41
CA GLU A 193 14.51 -30.49 -0.43
C GLU A 193 13.67 -29.74 0.62
N GLY A 194 12.38 -30.06 0.68
CA GLY A 194 11.73 -30.30 1.98
C GLY A 194 10.80 -29.25 2.58
N GLU A 195 9.86 -28.66 1.83
CA GLU A 195 8.69 -28.05 2.48
C GLU A 195 7.71 -29.15 2.93
N SER A 196 7.93 -29.64 4.15
CA SER A 196 6.94 -30.37 4.93
C SER A 196 5.82 -29.42 5.33
N PHE A 197 4.72 -29.44 4.58
CA PHE A 197 3.47 -28.80 5.00
C PHE A 197 2.93 -29.50 6.26
N PRO A 198 2.66 -28.76 7.35
CA PRO A 198 1.88 -29.28 8.45
C PRO A 198 0.45 -29.59 7.97
N ARG A 199 -0.01 -30.83 8.17
CA ARG A 199 -1.44 -31.15 8.10
C ARG A 199 -2.16 -30.35 9.18
N ASP A 200 -2.96 -29.36 8.77
CA ASP A 200 -3.94 -28.69 9.61
C ASP A 200 -4.99 -29.72 10.03
N ASN A 201 -4.75 -30.32 11.19
CA ASN A 201 -5.63 -31.27 11.86
C ASN A 201 -6.70 -30.43 12.57
N ARG A 202 -7.70 -29.94 11.83
CA ARG A 202 -8.89 -29.35 12.45
C ARG A 202 -9.78 -30.46 12.94
N ASP A 203 -9.61 -30.72 14.23
CA ASP A 203 -10.57 -31.39 15.07
C ASP A 203 -11.96 -30.74 14.92
N ASP A 204 -12.89 -31.54 14.40
CA ASP A 204 -14.33 -31.35 14.48
C ASP A 204 -14.77 -31.48 15.95
N GLY A 205 -14.56 -30.41 16.71
CA GLY A 205 -15.02 -30.25 18.08
C GLY A 205 -16.50 -29.90 18.15
N TYR A 206 -17.33 -30.94 18.20
CA TYR A 206 -18.67 -31.02 18.79
C TYR A 206 -19.04 -29.84 19.72
N TRP A 207 -20.00 -29.02 19.30
CA TRP A 207 -20.80 -28.22 20.24
C TRP A 207 -21.90 -29.10 20.82
N ASN A 208 -21.70 -29.51 22.08
CA ASN A 208 -22.75 -30.10 22.90
C ASN A 208 -23.77 -29.02 23.26
N SER A 209 -25.03 -29.29 22.93
CA SER A 209 -26.21 -28.58 23.39
C SER A 209 -26.36 -28.66 24.90
N THR A 210 -26.74 -27.56 25.54
CA THR A 210 -27.51 -27.55 26.78
C THR A 210 -28.68 -26.60 26.60
#